data_AF-A0A6B3GN24-F1
#
_entry.id   AF-A0A6B3GN24-F1
#
_cell.length_a   1.000
_cell.length_b   1.000
_cell.length_c   1.000
_cell.angle_alpha   90.00
_cell.angle_beta   90.00
_cell.angle_gamma   90.00
#
_symmetry.space_group_name_H-M   'P 1'
#
loop_
_entity.id
_entity.type
_entity.pdbx_description
1 polymer ?
#
loop_
_entity_poly.entity_id
_entity_poly.type
_entity_poly.pdbx_seq_one_letter_code
_entity_poly.pdbx_strand_id
1 'polypeptide(L)'
;MRARIRAGDQEAFGALYEQYARPVYNHAYRLTGDWSAAEEVLSETFLAAWRTRRAVEPEGDSLRPWLLGIATNKARNASRGIGRRLAFLARRPVPELVADIADAAAGRVDDAR
;
A
#
# COMPACT_ATOMS: atom_id res chain seq x y z
N MET A 1 -14.51 -17.63 -19.18
CA MET A 1 -14.13 -16.72 -18.07
C MET A 1 -13.53 -15.40 -18.58
N ARG A 2 -12.40 -15.41 -19.29
CA ARG A 2 -11.70 -14.20 -19.80
C ARG A 2 -12.59 -13.22 -20.58
N ALA A 3 -13.34 -13.70 -21.58
CA ALA A 3 -14.23 -12.87 -22.39
C ALA A 3 -15.31 -12.17 -21.53
N ARG A 4 -15.92 -12.89 -20.58
CA ARG A 4 -16.91 -12.34 -19.63
C ARG A 4 -16.28 -11.24 -18.75
N ILE A 5 -15.08 -11.48 -18.21
CA ILE A 5 -14.33 -10.46 -17.46
C ILE A 5 -14.05 -9.23 -18.34
N ARG A 6 -13.57 -9.40 -19.59
CA ARG A 6 -13.34 -8.28 -20.51
C ARG A 6 -14.61 -7.47 -20.78
N ALA A 7 -15.76 -8.14 -20.89
CA ALA A 7 -17.06 -7.52 -21.10
C ALA A 7 -17.58 -6.76 -19.86
N GLY A 8 -17.01 -6.98 -18.68
CA GLY A 8 -17.47 -6.37 -17.43
C GLY A 8 -18.58 -7.14 -16.74
N ASP A 9 -18.62 -8.46 -16.93
CA ASP A 9 -19.47 -9.35 -16.16
C ASP A 9 -18.98 -9.40 -14.69
N GLN A 10 -19.85 -8.97 -13.76
CA GLN A 10 -19.52 -8.86 -12.35
C GLN A 10 -19.39 -10.23 -11.66
N GLU A 11 -20.20 -11.21 -12.02
CA GLU A 11 -20.12 -12.56 -11.44
C GLU A 11 -18.82 -13.24 -11.86
N ALA A 12 -18.45 -13.12 -13.14
CA ALA A 12 -17.19 -13.65 -13.63
C ALA A 12 -15.97 -13.01 -12.93
N PHE A 13 -16.07 -11.71 -12.61
CA PHE A 13 -15.04 -11.03 -11.84
C PHE A 13 -15.06 -11.40 -10.35
N GLY A 14 -16.23 -11.68 -9.77
CA GLY A 14 -16.36 -12.23 -8.42
C GLY A 14 -15.66 -13.58 -8.29
N ALA A 15 -15.91 -14.50 -9.24
CA ALA A 15 -15.23 -15.78 -9.30
C ALA A 15 -13.70 -15.64 -9.47
N LEU A 16 -13.24 -14.64 -10.24
CA LEU A 16 -11.82 -14.30 -10.34
C LEU A 16 -11.25 -13.87 -8.99
N TYR A 17 -11.97 -13.02 -8.25
CA TYR A 17 -11.56 -12.57 -6.93
C TYR A 17 -11.43 -13.74 -5.96
N GLU A 18 -12.47 -14.57 -5.83
CA GLU A 18 -12.46 -15.74 -4.95
C GLU A 18 -11.29 -16.68 -5.25
N GLN A 19 -11.00 -16.91 -6.53
CA GLN A 19 -9.91 -17.78 -6.97
C GLN A 19 -8.52 -17.22 -6.64
N TYR A 20 -8.32 -15.90 -6.74
CA TYR A 20 -6.98 -15.29 -6.74
C TYR A 20 -6.70 -14.32 -5.58
N ALA A 21 -7.68 -13.98 -4.74
CA ALA A 21 -7.47 -13.05 -3.63
C ALA A 21 -6.35 -13.51 -2.70
N ARG A 22 -6.37 -14.76 -2.24
CA ARG A 22 -5.34 -15.31 -1.34
C ARG A 22 -3.94 -15.38 -2.00
N PRO A 23 -3.77 -15.89 -3.23
CA PRO A 23 -2.49 -15.81 -3.94
C PRO A 23 -1.95 -14.39 -4.11
N VAL A 24 -2.81 -13.41 -4.43
CA VAL A 24 -2.42 -12.00 -4.59
C VAL A 24 -2.02 -11.41 -3.25
N TYR A 25 -2.80 -11.64 -2.19
CA TYR A 25 -2.49 -11.20 -0.84
C TYR A 25 -1.14 -11.74 -0.35
N ASN A 26 -0.92 -13.04 -0.46
CA ASN A 26 0.35 -13.65 -0.05
C ASN A 26 1.55 -13.07 -0.83
N HIS A 27 1.34 -12.71 -2.10
CA HIS A 27 2.36 -12.05 -2.91
C HIS A 27 2.62 -10.62 -2.44
N ALA A 28 1.57 -9.85 -2.19
CA ALA A 28 1.67 -8.51 -1.64
C ALA A 28 2.37 -8.50 -0.27
N TYR A 29 2.01 -9.43 0.62
CA TYR A 29 2.62 -9.57 1.93
C TYR A 29 4.12 -9.88 1.84
N ARG A 30 4.54 -10.79 0.95
CA ARG A 30 5.98 -11.06 0.72
C ARG A 30 6.76 -9.83 0.25
N LEU A 31 6.11 -8.90 -0.46
CA LEU A 31 6.76 -7.69 -0.98
C LEU A 31 6.76 -6.53 0.03
N THR A 32 5.75 -6.48 0.90
CA THR A 32 5.52 -5.35 1.82
C THR A 32 5.99 -5.64 3.24
N GLY A 33 5.93 -6.89 3.68
CA GLY A 33 6.23 -7.29 5.06
C GLY A 33 5.22 -6.80 6.09
N ASP A 34 4.10 -6.22 5.66
CA ASP A 34 3.07 -5.63 6.52
C ASP A 34 1.67 -6.08 6.09
N TRP A 35 0.86 -6.46 7.07
CA TRP A 35 -0.48 -7.01 6.82
C TRP A 35 -1.43 -5.96 6.25
N SER A 36 -1.41 -4.74 6.80
CA SER A 36 -2.28 -3.65 6.36
C SER A 36 -1.93 -3.21 4.94
N ALA A 37 -0.64 -3.06 4.63
CA ALA A 37 -0.15 -2.73 3.30
C ALA A 37 -0.50 -3.84 2.29
N ALA A 38 -0.46 -5.11 2.69
CA ALA A 38 -0.86 -6.21 1.84
C ALA A 38 -2.37 -6.18 1.49
N GLU A 39 -3.24 -5.83 2.44
CA GLU A 39 -4.68 -5.64 2.21
C GLU A 39 -4.97 -4.46 1.27
N GLU A 40 -4.25 -3.35 1.43
CA GLU A 40 -4.36 -2.20 0.55
C GLU A 40 -3.92 -2.57 -0.88
N VAL A 41 -2.76 -3.21 -1.03
CA VAL A 41 -2.26 -3.68 -2.33
C VAL A 41 -3.23 -4.66 -2.98
N LEU A 42 -3.82 -5.59 -2.21
CA LEU A 42 -4.84 -6.52 -2.71
C LEU A 42 -6.04 -5.74 -3.28
N SER A 43 -6.58 -4.81 -2.50
CA SER A 43 -7.75 -4.01 -2.88
C SER A 43 -7.48 -3.17 -4.11
N GLU A 44 -6.35 -2.47 -4.14
CA GLU A 44 -5.92 -1.68 -5.29
C GLU A 44 -5.68 -2.54 -6.54
N THR A 45 -5.19 -3.76 -6.37
CA THR A 45 -4.94 -4.70 -7.46
C THR A 45 -6.23 -5.08 -8.15
N PHE A 46 -7.25 -5.49 -7.41
CA PHE A 46 -8.53 -5.88 -7.99
C PHE A 46 -9.30 -4.68 -8.55
N LEU A 47 -9.21 -3.51 -7.92
CA LEU A 47 -9.76 -2.28 -8.48
C LEU A 47 -9.09 -1.91 -9.82
N ALA A 48 -7.76 -1.99 -9.89
CA ALA A 48 -7.01 -1.73 -11.12
C ALA A 48 -7.35 -2.78 -12.19
N ALA A 49 -7.40 -4.06 -11.83
CA ALA A 49 -7.79 -5.15 -12.72
C ALA A 49 -9.19 -4.93 -13.31
N TRP A 50 -10.17 -4.49 -12.51
CA TRP A 50 -11.50 -4.15 -13.02
C TRP A 50 -11.47 -3.00 -14.03
N ARG A 51 -10.73 -1.93 -13.72
CA ARG A 51 -10.58 -0.76 -14.62
C ARG A 51 -9.88 -1.11 -15.93
N THR A 52 -8.91 -2.01 -15.89
CA THR A 52 -8.09 -2.39 -17.06
C THR A 52 -8.49 -3.73 -17.68
N ARG A 53 -9.61 -4.34 -17.26
CA ARG A 53 -10.06 -5.68 -17.68
C ARG A 53 -10.10 -5.90 -19.19
N ARG A 54 -10.29 -4.84 -19.99
CA ARG A 54 -10.29 -4.90 -21.46
C ARG A 54 -8.93 -5.29 -22.05
N ALA A 55 -7.84 -5.11 -21.31
CA ALA A 55 -6.48 -5.47 -21.70
C ALA A 55 -6.13 -6.93 -21.39
N VAL A 56 -7.01 -7.70 -20.75
CA VAL A 56 -6.82 -9.13 -20.51
C VAL A 56 -6.79 -9.85 -21.85
N GLU A 57 -5.73 -10.60 -22.17
CA GLU A 57 -5.70 -11.40 -23.40
C GLU A 57 -6.90 -12.35 -23.53
N PRO A 58 -7.51 -12.50 -24.74
CA PRO A 58 -8.68 -13.35 -24.93
C PRO A 58 -8.43 -14.81 -24.55
N GLU A 59 -7.19 -15.26 -24.77
CA GLU A 59 -6.72 -16.62 -24.60
C GLU A 59 -5.64 -16.72 -23.51
N GLY A 60 -5.36 -17.94 -23.07
CA GLY A 60 -4.27 -18.27 -22.15
C GLY A 60 -4.71 -18.95 -20.85
N ASP A 61 -3.78 -19.66 -20.23
CA ASP A 61 -4.07 -20.66 -19.21
C ASP A 61 -4.43 -20.08 -17.84
N SER A 62 -3.90 -18.89 -17.50
CA SER A 62 -4.15 -18.28 -16.19
C SER A 62 -4.13 -16.76 -16.21
N LEU A 63 -4.99 -16.15 -15.38
CA LEU A 63 -4.99 -14.71 -15.09
C LEU A 63 -4.06 -14.33 -13.94
N ARG A 64 -3.45 -15.33 -13.28
CA ARG A 64 -2.55 -15.13 -12.15
C ARG A 64 -1.36 -14.22 -12.50
N PRO A 65 -0.60 -14.42 -13.60
CA PRO A 65 0.54 -13.56 -13.90
C PRO A 65 0.15 -12.09 -14.08
N TRP A 66 -1.00 -11.84 -14.72
CA TRP A 66 -1.53 -10.50 -14.91
C TRP A 66 -1.86 -9.82 -13.57
N LEU A 67 -2.57 -10.52 -12.67
CA LEU A 67 -2.88 -10.01 -11.32
C LEU A 67 -1.62 -9.78 -10.48
N LEU A 68 -0.67 -10.71 -10.51
CA LEU A 68 0.59 -10.57 -9.77
C LEU A 68 1.46 -9.42 -10.31
N GLY A 69 1.43 -9.16 -11.62
CA GLY A 69 2.08 -8.00 -12.22
C GLY A 69 1.52 -6.68 -11.70
N ILE A 70 0.19 -6.55 -11.65
CA ILE A 70 -0.49 -5.38 -11.06
C ILE A 70 -0.12 -5.24 -9.58
N ALA A 71 -0.23 -6.31 -8.78
CA ALA A 71 0.10 -6.30 -7.36
C ALA A 71 1.55 -5.88 -7.09
N THR A 72 2.48 -6.36 -7.90
CA THR A 72 3.90 -5.99 -7.78
C THR A 72 4.11 -4.49 -8.02
N ASN A 73 3.42 -3.92 -9.01
CA ASN A 73 3.49 -2.47 -9.27
C ASN A 73 2.89 -1.66 -8.12
N LYS A 74 1.76 -2.10 -7.55
CA LYS A 74 1.13 -1.46 -6.41
C LYS A 74 2.00 -1.50 -5.15
N ALA A 75 2.54 -2.67 -4.80
CA ALA A 75 3.47 -2.82 -3.68
C ALA A 75 4.70 -1.91 -3.82
N ARG A 76 5.34 -1.85 -4.99
CA ARG A 76 6.49 -0.97 -5.23
C ARG A 76 6.14 0.51 -5.08
N ASN A 77 4.94 0.91 -5.48
CA ASN A 77 4.50 2.30 -5.32
C ASN A 77 4.28 2.65 -3.84
N ALA A 78 3.69 1.75 -3.05
CA ALA A 78 3.54 1.91 -1.61
C ALA A 78 4.91 2.09 -0.91
N SER A 79 5.88 1.19 -1.20
CA SER A 79 7.23 1.28 -0.60
C SER A 79 7.96 2.58 -0.98
N ARG A 80 7.83 3.05 -2.23
CA ARG A 80 8.41 4.33 -2.67
C ARG A 80 7.81 5.53 -1.93
N GLY A 81 6.52 5.49 -1.57
CA GLY A 81 5.88 6.54 -0.79
C GLY A 81 6.53 6.71 0.58
N ILE A 82 6.75 5.59 1.29
CA ILE A 82 7.43 5.56 2.59
C ILE A 82 8.85 6.11 2.46
N GLY A 83 9.62 5.64 1.48
CA GLY A 83 10.99 6.12 1.26
C GLY A 83 11.06 7.64 1.02
N ARG A 84 10.14 8.21 0.23
CA ARG A 84 10.07 9.67 0.03
C ARG A 84 9.70 10.42 1.30
N ARG A 85 8.76 9.89 2.10
CA ARG A 85 8.35 10.50 3.37
C ARG A 85 9.51 10.50 4.38
N LEU A 86 10.19 9.37 4.52
CA LEU A 86 11.37 9.26 5.40
C LEU A 86 12.50 10.16 4.93
N ALA A 87 12.79 10.20 3.61
CA ALA A 87 13.79 11.11 3.06
C ALA A 87 13.43 12.59 3.28
N PHE A 88 12.14 12.95 3.21
CA PHE A 88 11.67 14.30 3.55
C PHE A 88 11.87 14.62 5.04
N LEU A 89 11.53 13.69 5.95
CA LEU A 89 11.73 13.88 7.38
C LEU A 89 13.22 13.96 7.75
N ALA A 90 14.07 13.15 7.13
CA ALA A 90 15.52 13.16 7.34
C ALA A 90 16.20 14.45 6.86
N ARG A 91 15.56 15.19 5.93
CA ARG A 91 16.05 16.48 5.44
C ARG A 91 15.65 17.67 6.33
N ARG A 92 14.80 17.48 7.34
CA ARG A 92 14.51 18.55 8.31
C ARG A 92 15.72 18.75 9.22
N PRO A 93 16.15 20.01 9.46
CA PRO A 93 17.15 20.28 10.50
C PRO A 93 16.62 19.74 11.83
N VAL A 94 17.48 19.06 12.58
CA VAL A 94 17.21 18.67 13.97
C VAL A 94 16.79 19.95 14.69
N PRO A 95 15.60 20.01 15.34
CA PRO A 95 15.21 21.18 16.10
C PRO A 95 16.34 21.49 17.08
N GLU A 96 16.74 22.77 17.18
CA GLU A 96 17.60 23.20 18.28
C GLU A 96 16.96 22.68 19.56
N LEU A 97 17.73 21.91 20.33
CA LEU A 97 17.28 21.36 21.60
C LEU A 97 17.06 22.56 22.52
N VAL A 98 15.85 23.11 22.52
CA VAL A 98 15.46 24.16 23.47
C VAL A 98 15.60 23.53 24.84
N ALA A 99 16.49 24.09 25.66
CA ALA A 99 16.73 23.64 27.03
C ALA A 99 15.38 23.49 27.75
N ASP A 100 15.26 22.42 28.53
CA ASP A 100 14.01 22.02 29.16
C ASP A 100 13.41 23.19 29.94
N ILE A 101 12.16 23.54 29.62
CA ILE A 101 11.43 24.67 30.22
C ILE A 101 11.31 24.46 31.74
N ALA A 102 11.47 23.21 32.22
CA ALA A 102 11.56 22.84 33.62
C ALA A 102 12.61 23.64 34.41
N ASP A 103 13.80 23.91 33.84
CA ASP A 103 14.86 24.68 34.52
C ASP A 103 14.48 26.17 34.69
N ALA A 104 13.67 26.72 33.79
CA ALA A 104 13.22 28.11 33.85
C ALA A 104 12.10 28.34 34.88
N ALA A 105 11.40 27.29 35.33
CA ALA A 105 10.35 27.38 36.33
C ALA A 105 10.87 27.32 37.76
N ALA A 106 11.99 26.62 38.01
CA ALA A 106 12.59 26.48 39.34
C ALA A 106 13.00 27.84 39.95
N GLY A 107 13.49 28.76 39.12
CA GLY A 107 13.89 30.10 39.58
C GLY A 107 12.76 31.03 40.02
N ARG A 108 11.48 30.73 39.71
CA ARG A 108 10.34 31.59 40.08
C ARG A 108 9.62 31.18 41.36
N VAL A 109 9.99 30.04 41.95
CA VAL A 109 9.34 29.54 43.18
C VAL A 109 10.06 30.03 44.44
N ASP A 110 11.36 30.31 44.35
CA ASP A 110 12.18 30.74 45.50
C ASP A 110 12.07 32.24 45.83
N ASP A 111 11.56 33.07 44.91
CA ASP A 111 11.38 34.52 45.09
C ASP A 111 10.10 34.91 45.86
N ALA A 112 9.32 33.93 46.35
CA ALA A 112 8.04 34.15 47.03
C ALA A 112 8.05 33.90 48.54
N ARG A 113 9.20 34.02 49.22
CA ARG A 113 9.32 33.80 50.68
C ARG A 113 9.70 35.04 51.47
#